data_AF-A0A7C1Q6V8-F1
#
_entry.id   AF-A0A7C1Q6V8-F1
#
_cell.length_a   1.000
_cell.length_b   1.000
_cell.length_c   1.000
_cell.angle_alpha   90.00
_cell.angle_beta   90.00
_cell.angle_gamma   90.00
#
_symmetry.space_group_name_H-M   'P 1'
#
loop_
_entity.id
_entity.type
_entity.pdbx_description
1 polymer ?
#
loop_
_entity_poly.entity_id
_entity_poly.type
_entity_poly.pdbx_seq_one_letter_code
_entity_poly.pdbx_strand_id
1 'polypeptide(L)' 'MPINIVASLAKEVRIDAIFGYAHIYIPVYTRVLNLIGSGKIDVKPLITETWAFKDSIKAFEYASNPRPTSIKAQLELP' A
#
# COMPACT_ATOMS: atom_id res chain seq x y z
N MET A 1 2.10 19.88 8.67
CA MET A 1 1.33 20.47 9.77
C MET A 1 1.80 19.82 11.07
N PRO A 2 2.22 20.60 12.09
CA PRO A 2 2.69 20.03 13.35
C PRO A 2 1.52 19.39 14.14
N ILE A 3 1.80 18.29 14.83
CA ILE A 3 0.83 17.64 15.72
C ILE A 3 0.68 18.49 16.98
N ASN A 4 -0.55 18.86 17.35
CA ASN A 4 -0.83 19.60 18.58
C ASN A 4 -0.91 18.64 19.78
N ILE A 5 0.19 18.51 20.51
CA ILE A 5 0.32 17.58 21.64
C ILE A 5 -0.63 17.95 22.80
N VAL A 6 -0.82 19.24 23.09
CA VAL A 6 -1.64 19.70 24.22
C VAL A 6 -3.11 19.33 23.99
N ALA A 7 -3.62 19.56 22.79
CA ALA A 7 -4.99 19.19 22.43
C ALA A 7 -5.20 17.67 22.42
N SER A 8 -4.19 16.92 21.99
CA SER A 8 -4.22 15.44 22.01
C SER A 8 -4.27 14.89 23.43
N LEU A 9 -3.48 15.43 24.36
CA LEU A 9 -3.50 15.02 25.77
C LEU A 9 -4.84 15.36 26.44
N ALA A 10 -5.37 16.56 26.23
CA ALA A 10 -6.64 16.99 26.81
C ALA A 10 -7.85 16.15 26.38
N LYS A 11 -7.74 15.42 25.26
CA LYS A 11 -8.77 14.55 24.71
C LYS A 11 -8.39 13.07 24.74
N GLU A 12 -7.29 12.72 25.41
CA GLU A 12 -6.77 11.36 25.51
C GLU A 12 -6.63 10.67 24.15
N VAL A 13 -6.18 11.42 23.14
CA VAL A 13 -6.04 10.91 21.77
C VAL A 13 -4.91 9.87 21.73
N ARG A 14 -5.24 8.67 21.25
CA ARG A 14 -4.26 7.63 20.97
C ARG A 14 -3.57 7.88 19.64
N ILE A 15 -2.24 7.83 19.63
CA ILE A 15 -1.40 7.96 18.44
C ILE A 15 -0.56 6.70 18.32
N ASP A 16 -0.84 5.88 17.32
CA ASP A 16 -0.07 4.69 17.01
C ASP A 16 0.78 4.93 15.76
N ALA A 17 2.08 4.59 15.83
CA ALA A 17 2.95 4.58 14.67
C ALA A 17 2.90 3.20 13.99
N ILE A 18 2.69 3.18 12.68
CA ILE A 18 2.68 1.94 11.88
C ILE A 18 3.95 1.92 11.04
N PHE A 19 4.77 0.88 11.21
CA PHE A 19 6.00 0.69 10.45
C PHE A 19 6.03 -0.71 9.83
N GLY A 20 5.91 -0.77 8.50
CA GLY A 20 5.91 -2.03 7.75
C GLY A 20 4.90 -3.05 8.30
N TYR A 21 5.29 -4.33 8.26
CA TYR A 21 4.53 -5.43 8.84
C TYR A 21 5.43 -6.20 9.81
N ALA A 22 4.97 -6.38 11.06
CA ALA A 22 5.71 -7.14 12.07
C ALA A 22 5.23 -8.61 12.12
N HIS A 23 6.17 -9.56 12.17
CA HIS A 23 5.94 -11.00 12.26
C HIS A 23 6.43 -11.53 13.62
N ILE A 24 5.56 -11.72 14.61
CA ILE A 24 5.95 -12.45 15.84
C ILE A 24 4.98 -13.56 16.27
N TYR A 25 3.71 -13.59 15.83
CA TYR A 25 2.85 -14.73 16.24
C TYR A 25 1.66 -15.05 15.31
N ILE A 26 1.19 -14.08 14.53
CA ILE A 26 0.16 -14.28 13.49
C ILE A 26 0.71 -13.70 12.19
N PRO A 27 0.86 -14.50 11.11
CA PRO A 27 1.34 -13.98 9.83
C PRO A 27 0.26 -13.06 9.23
N VAL A 28 0.47 -11.75 9.34
CA VAL A 28 -0.38 -10.72 8.70
C VAL A 28 -0.54 -11.03 7.23
N TYR A 29 0.52 -11.51 6.58
CA TYR A 29 0.50 -11.99 5.20
C TYR A 29 -0.54 -13.10 4.96
N THR A 30 -0.56 -14.15 5.78
CA THR A 30 -1.54 -15.24 5.65
C THR A 30 -2.97 -14.75 5.89
N ARG A 31 -3.17 -13.83 6.85
CA ARG A 31 -4.50 -13.24 7.08
C ARG A 31 -4.98 -12.45 5.85
N VAL A 32 -4.10 -11.64 5.25
CA VAL A 32 -4.42 -10.87 4.04
C VAL A 32 -4.69 -11.81 2.86
N LEU A 33 -3.87 -12.84 2.66
CA LEU A 33 -4.10 -13.86 1.63
C LEU A 33 -5.46 -14.57 1.82
N ASN A 34 -5.83 -14.92 3.05
CA ASN A 34 -7.13 -15.52 3.32
C ASN A 34 -8.29 -14.56 3.04
N LEU A 35 -8.12 -13.25 3.28
CA LEU A 35 -9.13 -12.24 2.94
C LEU A 35 -9.29 -12.08 1.43
N ILE A 36 -8.19 -12.10 0.68
CA ILE A 36 -8.21 -12.06 -0.80
C ILE A 36 -8.81 -13.36 -1.35
N GLY A 37 -8.35 -14.52 -0.85
CA GLY A 37 -8.83 -15.84 -1.28
C GLY A 37 -10.29 -16.12 -0.95
N SER A 38 -10.81 -15.52 0.14
CA SER A 38 -12.25 -15.56 0.47
C SER A 38 -13.09 -14.56 -0.33
N GLY A 39 -12.48 -13.75 -1.21
CA GLY A 39 -13.18 -12.75 -2.02
C GLY A 39 -13.68 -11.54 -1.25
N LYS A 40 -13.31 -11.40 0.04
CA LYS A 40 -13.72 -10.25 0.87
C LYS A 40 -13.01 -8.97 0.49
N ILE A 41 -11.86 -9.08 -0.18
CA ILE A 41 -11.08 -7.95 -0.70
C ILE A 41 -10.63 -8.32 -2.11
N ASP A 42 -11.04 -7.53 -3.10
CA ASP A 42 -10.48 -7.60 -4.45
C ASP A 42 -9.47 -6.47 -4.65
N VAL A 43 -8.20 -6.84 -4.81
CA VAL A 43 -7.09 -5.91 -5.01
C VAL A 43 -6.75 -5.70 -6.48
N LYS A 44 -7.27 -6.53 -7.39
CA LYS A 44 -6.93 -6.44 -8.83
C LYS A 44 -7.31 -5.09 -9.45
N PRO A 45 -8.47 -4.47 -9.14
CA PRO A 45 -8.83 -3.17 -9.70
C PRO A 45 -7.91 -2.02 -9.30
N LEU A 46 -7.04 -2.21 -8.29
CA LEU A 46 -6.06 -1.21 -7.91
C LEU A 46 -4.91 -1.11 -8.93
N ILE A 47 -4.70 -2.14 -9.74
CA ILE A 47 -3.67 -2.15 -10.80
C ILE A 47 -4.21 -1.32 -11.97
N THR A 48 -3.69 -0.11 -12.12
CA THR A 48 -4.08 0.82 -13.19
C THR A 48 -3.16 0.71 -14.41
N GLU A 49 -1.92 0.26 -14.22
CA GLU A 49 -0.90 0.23 -15.26
C GLU A 49 -0.14 -1.09 -15.19
N THR A 50 -0.01 -1.78 -16.32
CA THR A 50 0.79 -3.00 -16.45
C THR A 50 1.85 -2.79 -17.53
N TRP A 51 3.11 -3.00 -17.16
CA TRP A 51 4.26 -2.81 -18.03
C TRP A 51 5.02 -4.13 -18.16
N ALA A 52 5.54 -4.41 -19.36
CA ALA A 52 6.46 -5.53 -19.52
C ALA A 52 7.77 -5.26 -18.77
N PHE A 53 8.41 -6.29 -18.22
CA PHE A 53 9.66 -6.14 -17.46
C PHE A 53 10.79 -5.43 -18.26
N LYS A 54 10.84 -5.62 -19.59
CA LYS A 54 11.78 -4.94 -20.50
C LYS A 54 11.65 -3.41 -20.49
N ASP A 55 10.46 -2.90 -20.18
CA ASP A 55 10.15 -1.47 -20.12
C ASP A 55 10.21 -0.92 -18.68
N SER A 56 10.85 -1.67 -17.75
CA SER A 56 10.93 -1.31 -16.33
C SER A 56 11.48 0.10 -16.09
N ILE A 57 12.51 0.53 -16.82
CA ILE A 57 13.06 1.90 -16.68
C ILE A 57 11.99 2.95 -16.95
N LYS A 58 11.26 2.82 -18.06
CA LYS A 58 10.16 3.73 -18.41
C LYS A 58 9.02 3.67 -17.40
N ALA A 59 8.73 2.48 -16.86
CA ALA A 59 7.73 2.31 -15.81
C ALA A 59 8.12 3.05 -14.51
N PHE A 60 9.40 3.04 -14.12
CA PHE A 60 9.89 3.80 -12.97
C PHE A 60 9.90 5.32 -13.23
N GLU A 61 10.28 5.74 -14.44
CA GLU A 61 10.19 7.15 -14.84
C GLU A 61 8.74 7.64 -14.77
N TYR A 62 7.78 6.86 -15.29
CA TYR A 62 6.35 7.15 -15.15
C TYR A 62 5.90 7.19 -13.68
N ALA A 63 6.34 6.24 -12.85
CA ALA A 63 5.97 6.18 -11.43
C ALA A 63 6.51 7.36 -10.60
N SER A 64 7.54 8.05 -11.08
CA SER A 64 8.07 9.27 -10.45
C SER A 64 7.15 10.49 -10.61
N ASN A 65 6.35 10.52 -11.69
CA ASN A 65 5.36 11.56 -11.96
C ASN A 65 4.12 10.96 -12.64
N PRO A 66 3.30 10.20 -11.90
CA PRO A 66 2.17 9.48 -12.47
C PRO A 66 1.01 10.43 -12.80
N ARG A 67 0.08 9.97 -13.65
CA ARG A 67 -1.19 10.68 -13.83
C ARG A 67 -1.98 10.68 -12.52
N PRO A 68 -2.82 11.70 -12.26
CA PRO A 68 -3.67 11.73 -11.07
C PRO A 68 -4.65 10.55 -10.93
N THR A 69 -4.94 9.86 -12.03
CA THR A 69 -5.84 8.70 -12.08
C THR A 69 -5.13 7.38 -11.78
N SER A 70 -3.80 7.37 -11.68
CA SER A 70 -3.00 6.15 -11.54
C SER A 70 -2.88 5.76 -10.07
N ILE A 71 -3.12 4.49 -9.77
CA ILE A 71 -3.14 3.95 -8.40
C ILE A 71 -1.94 3.05 -8.16
N LYS A 72 -1.75 2.02 -9.01
CA LYS A 72 -0.66 1.06 -8.90
C LYS A 72 -0.14 0.67 -10.29
N ALA A 73 1.17 0.82 -10.46
CA ALA A 73 1.89 0.24 -11.59
C ALA A 73 2.46 -1.14 -11.21
N GLN A 74 2.34 -2.09 -12.15
CA GLN A 74 2.86 -3.45 -12.03
C GLN A 74 3.81 -3.76 -13.19
N LEU A 75 4.88 -4.50 -12.88
CA LEU A 75 5.74 -5.11 -13.88
C LEU A 75 5.32 -6.57 -14.07
N GLU A 76 5.03 -6.95 -15.30
CA GLU A 76 4.75 -8.33 -15.69
C GLU A 76 6.07 -9.01 -16.07
N LEU A 77 6.35 -10.13 -15.38
CA LEU A 77 7.49 -11.01 -15.67
C LEU A 77 7.09 -11.99 -16.78
N PRO A 78 8.01 -12.33 -17.71
CA PRO A 78 7.78 -13.34 -18.73
C PRO A 78 7.66 -14.76 -18.16
#